data_AF-A0A932YP69-F1
#
_entry.id   AF-A0A932YP69-F1
#
_cell.length_a   1.000
_cell.length_b   1.000
_cell.length_c   1.000
_cell.angle_alpha   90.00
_cell.angle_beta   90.00
_cell.angle_gamma   90.00
#
_symmetry.space_group_name_H-M   'P 1'
#
loop_
_entity.id
_entity.type
_entity.pdbx_description
1 polymer ?
#
loop_
_entity_poly.entity_id
_entity_poly.type
_entity_poly.pdbx_seq_one_letter_code
_entity_poly.pdbx_strand_id
1 'polypeptide(L)'
;MGKKILAIAVGVIVAFSLVGGQFLALLFSGNAPVSSAPHQGGEGDAGIKIAREIAQEWVKTSAPTYLFDGYNLTHEAEGPLPCPDCYEFVFSFDSRNAGFGNREGEVLATVITPHVTVVTVQNGKVTDAVTDRVYDELRNEVLIPAGVGPQGE
;
A
#
# COMPACT_ATOMS: atom_id res chain seq x y z
N MET A 1 36.61 -45.52 -9.71
CA MET A 1 37.62 -45.12 -10.71
C MET A 1 37.45 -43.64 -10.99
N GLY A 2 38.26 -42.81 -10.34
CA GLY A 2 38.22 -41.36 -10.47
C GLY A 2 39.07 -40.89 -11.66
N LYS A 3 38.66 -39.81 -12.30
CA LYS A 3 39.51 -38.98 -13.17
C LYS A 3 39.63 -37.60 -12.54
N LYS A 4 40.78 -37.32 -11.96
CA LYS A 4 41.31 -35.98 -11.67
C LYS A 4 42.22 -35.60 -12.83
N ILE A 5 41.95 -34.51 -13.55
CA ILE A 5 42.88 -33.77 -14.42
C ILE A 5 42.22 -32.39 -14.65
N LEU A 6 42.81 -31.20 -14.64
CA LEU A 6 44.06 -30.59 -14.20
C LEU A 6 43.85 -29.10 -14.58
N ALA A 7 44.06 -28.17 -13.65
CA ALA A 7 44.06 -26.73 -13.97
C ALA A 7 45.37 -26.32 -14.67
N ILE A 8 45.33 -25.29 -15.52
CA ILE A 8 46.40 -24.34 -15.94
C ILE A 8 45.76 -23.41 -16.99
N ALA A 9 46.03 -22.12 -17.19
CA ALA A 9 46.47 -20.96 -16.41
C ALA A 9 46.56 -19.80 -17.44
N VAL A 10 46.26 -18.55 -17.05
CA VAL A 10 46.89 -17.28 -17.51
C VAL A 10 46.71 -16.87 -18.99
N GLY A 11 46.46 -15.61 -19.39
CA GLY A 11 46.36 -14.34 -18.69
C GLY A 11 46.28 -13.15 -19.68
N VAL A 12 45.57 -12.10 -19.24
CA VAL A 12 45.92 -10.66 -19.25
C VAL A 12 46.48 -9.99 -20.51
N ILE A 13 45.76 -8.96 -21.01
CA ILE A 13 46.29 -7.69 -21.59
C ILE A 13 45.24 -6.59 -21.26
N VAL A 14 45.36 -5.81 -20.16
CA VAL A 14 46.02 -4.50 -19.99
C VAL A 14 45.88 -3.51 -21.15
N ALA A 15 45.08 -2.46 -20.94
CA ALA A 15 45.24 -1.19 -21.64
C ALA A 15 45.34 -0.07 -20.60
N PHE A 16 46.56 0.45 -20.43
CA PHE A 16 46.87 1.67 -19.70
C PHE A 16 46.53 2.89 -20.58
N SER A 17 45.85 3.88 -20.02
CA SER A 17 45.93 5.26 -20.50
C SER A 17 46.56 6.11 -19.42
N LEU A 18 47.83 6.48 -19.66
CA LEU A 18 48.65 7.39 -18.87
C LEU A 18 48.26 8.83 -19.19
N VAL A 19 47.80 9.61 -18.20
CA VAL A 19 48.29 10.98 -17.96
C VAL A 19 48.17 11.31 -16.46
N GLY A 20 49.34 11.40 -15.81
CA GLY A 20 49.74 12.40 -14.83
C GLY A 20 48.82 12.80 -13.66
N GLY A 21 49.31 12.54 -12.43
CA GLY A 21 48.88 13.30 -11.26
C GLY A 21 49.15 12.59 -9.93
N GLN A 22 50.35 12.74 -9.38
CA GLN A 22 50.61 12.46 -7.96
C GLN A 22 49.69 13.34 -7.11
N PHE A 23 48.76 12.74 -6.37
CA PHE A 23 48.15 13.40 -5.23
C PHE A 23 48.25 12.53 -3.98
N LEU A 24 49.11 13.02 -3.10
CA LEU A 24 49.37 12.61 -1.74
C LEU A 24 48.08 12.79 -0.91
N ALA A 25 47.59 11.72 -0.28
CA ALA A 25 46.44 11.78 0.62
C ALA A 25 46.83 12.53 1.91
N LEU A 26 46.46 13.82 1.98
CA LEU A 26 46.49 14.60 3.21
C LEU A 26 45.16 14.41 3.95
N LEU A 27 45.25 13.82 5.13
CA LEU A 27 44.17 13.79 6.13
C LEU A 27 43.89 15.22 6.57
N PHE A 28 42.78 15.80 6.11
CA PHE A 28 42.23 17.00 6.72
C PHE A 28 41.24 16.60 7.81
N SER A 29 41.68 16.71 9.05
CA SER A 29 40.78 16.97 10.19
C SER A 29 40.09 18.31 9.91
N GLY A 30 38.82 18.25 9.54
CA GLY A 30 37.95 19.41 9.40
C GLY A 30 36.59 19.12 10.02
N ASN A 31 36.37 19.61 11.24
CA ASN A 31 35.04 19.81 11.77
C ASN A 31 34.34 20.84 10.88
N ALA A 32 33.47 20.39 9.97
CA ALA A 32 32.47 21.26 9.38
C ALA A 32 31.32 21.44 10.38
N PRO A 33 30.81 22.66 10.60
CA PRO A 33 29.54 22.82 11.30
C PRO A 33 28.45 22.21 10.40
N VAL A 34 27.77 21.19 10.92
CA VAL A 34 26.55 20.66 10.31
C VAL A 34 25.50 21.78 10.32
N SER A 35 25.39 22.47 9.19
CA SER A 35 24.38 23.52 8.99
C SER A 35 23.03 22.84 8.80
N SER A 36 22.22 22.85 9.85
CA SER A 36 20.84 22.42 9.88
C SER A 36 19.98 23.25 8.91
N ALA A 37 19.44 22.61 7.87
CA ALA A 37 18.23 23.04 7.16
C ALA A 37 17.35 21.80 6.89
N PRO A 38 16.01 21.91 7.03
CA PRO A 38 15.12 20.76 7.14
C PRO A 38 14.60 20.33 5.77
N HIS A 39 14.65 19.02 5.47
CA HIS A 39 13.70 18.43 4.54
C HIS A 39 13.23 17.09 5.12
N GLN A 40 12.00 17.13 5.63
CA GLN A 40 11.26 15.99 6.14
C GLN A 40 10.89 15.09 4.97
N GLY A 41 11.41 13.87 4.98
CA GLY A 41 11.20 12.87 3.93
C GLY A 41 11.97 11.62 4.30
N GLY A 42 11.63 11.04 5.45
CA GLY A 42 12.32 9.87 5.99
C GLY A 42 11.36 9.10 6.88
N GLU A 43 11.19 7.81 6.58
CA GLU A 43 10.36 6.84 7.30
C GLU A 43 8.83 6.97 7.12
N GLY A 44 8.20 8.09 7.47
CA GLY A 44 6.73 8.21 7.45
C GLY A 44 6.09 8.13 6.06
N ASP A 45 6.73 8.71 5.06
CA ASP A 45 6.25 8.77 3.66
C ASP A 45 6.33 7.39 2.95
N ALA A 46 7.38 6.62 3.23
CA ALA A 46 7.51 5.27 2.69
C ALA A 46 6.48 4.32 3.30
N GLY A 47 6.24 4.43 4.61
CA GLY A 47 5.27 3.60 5.33
C GLY A 47 3.84 3.77 4.81
N ILE A 48 3.37 5.02 4.68
CA ILE A 48 2.00 5.29 4.19
C ILE A 48 1.82 4.84 2.74
N LYS A 49 2.83 5.01 1.88
CA LYS A 49 2.78 4.52 0.49
C LYS A 49 2.61 3.00 0.42
N ILE A 50 3.36 2.25 1.22
CA ILE A 50 3.25 0.78 1.29
C ILE A 50 1.88 0.38 1.83
N ALA A 51 1.41 1.04 2.89
CA ALA A 51 0.09 0.78 3.47
C ALA A 51 -1.05 1.06 2.46
N ARG A 52 -0.94 2.11 1.64
CA ARG A 52 -1.89 2.38 0.56
C ARG A 52 -1.92 1.28 -0.48
N GLU A 53 -0.76 0.78 -0.90
CA GLU A 53 -0.67 -0.33 -1.86
C GLU A 53 -1.35 -1.59 -1.31
N ILE A 54 -1.14 -1.88 -0.01
CA ILE A 54 -1.82 -2.97 0.69
C ILE A 54 -3.34 -2.75 0.70
N ALA A 55 -3.81 -1.55 1.08
CA ALA A 55 -5.23 -1.24 1.12
C ALA A 55 -5.89 -1.34 -0.25
N GLN A 56 -5.27 -0.77 -1.28
CA GLN A 56 -5.80 -0.78 -2.64
C GLN A 56 -5.86 -2.19 -3.21
N GLU A 57 -4.82 -2.99 -3.00
CA GLU A 57 -4.81 -4.39 -3.43
C GLU A 57 -5.88 -5.21 -2.70
N TRP A 58 -6.05 -4.97 -1.40
CA TRP A 58 -7.07 -5.63 -0.61
C TRP A 58 -8.48 -5.32 -1.15
N VAL A 59 -8.79 -4.06 -1.50
CA VAL A 59 -10.09 -3.73 -2.12
C VAL A 59 -10.30 -4.52 -3.40
N LYS A 60 -9.28 -4.60 -4.26
CA LYS A 60 -9.36 -5.30 -5.55
C LYS A 60 -9.47 -6.81 -5.46
N THR A 61 -9.01 -7.40 -4.35
CA THR A 61 -8.86 -8.86 -4.23
C THR A 61 -9.72 -9.49 -3.15
N SER A 62 -10.24 -8.69 -2.23
CA SER A 62 -10.89 -9.19 -1.01
C SER A 62 -12.22 -8.51 -0.68
N ALA A 63 -12.45 -7.24 -1.04
CA ALA A 63 -13.70 -6.54 -0.69
C ALA A 63 -14.90 -7.11 -1.47
N PRO A 64 -15.88 -7.76 -0.81
CA PRO A 64 -17.02 -8.38 -1.49
C PRO A 64 -17.80 -7.44 -2.43
N THR A 65 -18.05 -6.19 -2.04
CA THR A 65 -18.79 -5.24 -2.88
C THR A 65 -18.05 -4.93 -4.17
N TYR A 66 -16.75 -4.65 -4.10
CA TYR A 66 -15.93 -4.37 -5.28
C TYR A 66 -15.74 -5.61 -6.16
N LEU A 67 -15.50 -6.78 -5.55
CA LEU A 67 -15.30 -8.03 -6.28
C LEU A 67 -16.52 -8.48 -7.07
N PHE A 68 -17.72 -8.19 -6.57
CA PHE A 68 -18.94 -8.63 -7.22
C PHE A 68 -19.08 -8.01 -8.62
N ASP A 69 -18.97 -6.69 -8.71
CA ASP A 69 -19.14 -5.99 -9.99
C ASP A 69 -18.51 -4.59 -10.05
N GLY A 70 -17.62 -4.26 -9.11
CA GLY A 70 -16.95 -2.98 -8.98
C GLY A 70 -15.91 -2.71 -10.09
N TYR A 71 -15.74 -1.43 -10.43
CA TYR A 71 -14.76 -0.94 -11.39
C TYR A 71 -14.40 0.54 -11.11
N ASN A 72 -13.40 1.09 -11.82
CA ASN A 72 -12.92 2.47 -11.65
C ASN A 72 -12.40 2.82 -10.24
N LEU A 73 -11.76 1.88 -9.53
CA LEU A 73 -11.20 2.16 -8.21
C LEU A 73 -10.20 3.32 -8.24
N THR A 74 -10.49 4.36 -7.47
CA THR A 74 -9.69 5.58 -7.36
C THR A 74 -9.35 5.84 -5.90
N HIS A 75 -8.11 6.24 -5.63
CA HIS A 75 -7.68 6.69 -4.31
C HIS A 75 -8.00 8.17 -4.14
N GLU A 76 -8.78 8.52 -3.12
CA GLU A 76 -9.30 9.88 -2.90
C GLU A 76 -8.54 10.61 -1.79
N ALA A 77 -8.24 9.92 -0.70
CA ALA A 77 -7.58 10.52 0.46
C ALA A 77 -6.86 9.46 1.30
N GLU A 78 -5.82 9.90 2.02
CA GLU A 78 -5.10 9.09 3.00
C GLU A 78 -4.72 9.93 4.22
N GLY A 79 -4.59 9.29 5.38
CA GLY A 79 -4.15 9.96 6.60
C GLY A 79 -3.67 9.00 7.68
N PRO A 80 -2.78 9.45 8.58
CA PRO A 80 -2.39 8.67 9.75
C PRO A 80 -3.50 8.65 10.80
N LEU A 81 -3.60 7.54 11.54
CA LEU A 81 -4.46 7.39 12.71
C LEU A 81 -3.63 7.51 14.01
N PRO A 82 -4.25 7.77 15.18
CA PRO A 82 -3.54 7.93 16.45
C PRO A 82 -3.04 6.61 17.06
N CYS A 83 -2.35 5.78 16.26
CA CYS A 83 -1.60 4.61 16.69
C CYS A 83 -0.38 4.36 15.78
N PRO A 84 0.66 3.64 16.26
CA PRO A 84 1.83 3.32 15.46
C PRO A 84 1.47 2.49 14.22
N ASP A 85 2.05 2.85 13.07
CA ASP A 85 1.83 2.18 11.78
C ASP A 85 0.35 1.97 11.41
N CYS A 86 -0.49 2.96 11.76
CA CYS A 86 -1.90 2.99 11.46
C CYS A 86 -2.24 4.08 10.45
N TYR A 87 -2.93 3.70 9.37
CA TYR A 87 -3.33 4.60 8.30
C TYR A 87 -4.75 4.30 7.86
N GLU A 88 -5.46 5.36 7.49
CA GLU A 88 -6.78 5.28 6.87
C GLU A 88 -6.66 5.73 5.41
N PHE A 89 -7.36 5.03 4.53
CA PHE A 89 -7.42 5.28 3.09
C PHE A 89 -8.87 5.34 2.64
N VAL A 90 -9.20 6.33 1.81
CA VAL A 90 -10.51 6.49 1.19
C VAL A 90 -10.37 6.15 -0.29
N PHE A 91 -11.19 5.21 -0.74
CA PHE A 91 -11.29 4.83 -2.14
C PHE A 91 -12.71 5.05 -2.65
N SER A 92 -12.84 5.47 -3.90
CA SER A 92 -14.11 5.51 -4.63
C SER A 92 -14.11 4.47 -5.74
N PHE A 93 -15.28 3.92 -6.08
CA PHE A 93 -15.47 3.06 -7.24
C PHE A 93 -16.94 3.04 -7.68
N ASP A 94 -17.19 2.51 -8.87
CA ASP A 94 -18.55 2.28 -9.39
C ASP A 94 -18.88 0.79 -9.35
N SER A 95 -20.10 0.42 -8.96
CA SER A 95 -20.68 -0.91 -9.14
C SER A 95 -21.72 -0.92 -10.25
N ARG A 96 -21.87 -2.04 -10.96
CA ARG A 96 -22.87 -2.18 -12.05
C ARG A 96 -24.30 -2.39 -11.54
N ASN A 97 -24.45 -2.83 -10.30
CA ASN A 97 -25.70 -3.08 -9.64
C ASN A 97 -25.74 -2.42 -8.26
N ALA A 98 -26.93 -2.18 -7.74
CA ALA A 98 -27.12 -1.67 -6.39
C ALA A 98 -26.84 -2.72 -5.30
N GLY A 99 -26.57 -2.25 -4.07
CA GLY A 99 -26.48 -3.05 -2.84
C GLY A 99 -25.07 -3.10 -2.25
N PHE A 100 -24.77 -4.10 -1.41
CA PHE A 100 -23.43 -4.39 -0.86
C PHE A 100 -23.12 -5.90 -0.87
N GLY A 101 -21.84 -6.28 -0.77
CA GLY A 101 -21.45 -7.69 -0.53
C GLY A 101 -21.46 -8.60 -1.77
N ASN A 102 -21.38 -9.92 -1.54
CA ASN A 102 -21.73 -10.87 -2.60
C ASN A 102 -23.25 -10.98 -2.70
N ARG A 103 -23.79 -10.79 -3.91
CA ARG A 103 -25.24 -10.79 -4.18
C ARG A 103 -25.63 -11.85 -5.20
N GLU A 104 -24.83 -12.90 -5.32
CA GLU A 104 -25.11 -14.02 -6.21
C GLU A 104 -26.46 -14.67 -5.86
N GLY A 105 -27.31 -14.84 -6.87
CA GLY A 105 -28.65 -15.42 -6.71
C GLY A 105 -29.74 -14.42 -6.32
N GLU A 106 -29.41 -13.14 -6.11
CA GLU A 106 -30.39 -12.09 -5.86
C GLU A 106 -30.94 -11.48 -7.16
N VAL A 107 -32.16 -10.94 -7.10
CA VAL A 107 -32.72 -10.12 -8.18
C VAL A 107 -32.19 -8.70 -8.01
N LEU A 108 -31.29 -8.28 -8.91
CA LEU A 108 -30.58 -7.02 -8.80
C LEU A 108 -31.16 -5.92 -9.70
N ALA A 109 -31.09 -4.69 -9.21
CA ALA A 109 -31.28 -3.51 -10.04
C ALA A 109 -29.96 -3.16 -10.74
N THR A 110 -29.94 -3.23 -12.08
CA THR A 110 -28.78 -2.85 -12.90
C THR A 110 -28.71 -1.33 -13.04
N VAL A 111 -28.10 -0.69 -12.05
CA VAL A 111 -27.86 0.74 -11.98
C VAL A 111 -26.42 0.98 -11.55
N ILE A 112 -25.73 1.87 -12.26
CA ILE A 112 -24.38 2.29 -11.88
C ILE A 112 -24.48 2.99 -10.53
N THR A 113 -23.84 2.40 -9.52
CA THR A 113 -23.90 2.88 -8.14
C THR A 113 -22.49 3.28 -7.70
N PRO A 114 -22.24 4.57 -7.44
CA PRO A 114 -20.97 5.02 -6.89
C PRO A 114 -20.89 4.65 -5.41
N HIS A 115 -19.74 4.14 -4.99
CA HIS A 115 -19.43 3.73 -3.63
C HIS A 115 -18.16 4.42 -3.12
N VAL A 116 -18.10 4.60 -1.80
CA VAL A 116 -16.89 5.04 -1.09
C VAL A 116 -16.55 4.02 -0.01
N THR A 117 -15.33 3.49 -0.05
CA THR A 117 -14.82 2.56 0.96
C THR A 117 -13.69 3.20 1.75
N VAL A 118 -13.83 3.15 3.08
CA VAL A 118 -12.79 3.56 4.02
C VAL A 118 -12.07 2.30 4.51
N VAL A 119 -10.75 2.25 4.34
CA VAL A 119 -9.93 1.08 4.70
C VAL A 119 -8.87 1.50 5.72
N THR A 120 -8.82 0.80 6.85
CA THR A 120 -7.78 0.98 7.86
C THR A 120 -6.71 -0.10 7.74
N VAL A 121 -5.46 0.32 7.58
CA VAL A 121 -4.28 -0.55 7.62
C VAL A 121 -3.52 -0.29 8.90
N GLN A 122 -3.28 -1.35 9.67
CA GLN A 122 -2.47 -1.33 10.88
C GLN A 122 -1.37 -2.38 10.77
N ASN A 123 -0.11 -1.99 11.00
CA ASN A 123 1.04 -2.89 10.94
C ASN A 123 1.09 -3.73 9.64
N GLY A 124 0.79 -3.09 8.51
CA GLY A 124 0.77 -3.75 7.19
C GLY A 124 -0.39 -4.73 6.97
N LYS A 125 -1.46 -4.66 7.75
CA LYS A 125 -2.66 -5.50 7.58
C LYS A 125 -3.92 -4.65 7.54
N VAL A 126 -4.84 -5.00 6.66
CA VAL A 126 -6.19 -4.42 6.68
C VAL A 126 -6.92 -4.92 7.93
N THR A 127 -7.43 -3.98 8.73
CA THR A 127 -8.11 -4.24 10.01
C THR A 127 -9.55 -3.73 10.03
N ASP A 128 -9.87 -2.78 9.15
CA ASP A 128 -11.22 -2.26 8.94
C ASP A 128 -11.40 -1.93 7.45
N ALA A 129 -12.61 -2.14 6.93
CA ALA A 129 -12.97 -1.85 5.55
C ALA A 129 -14.49 -1.65 5.46
N VAL A 130 -14.94 -0.40 5.38
CA VAL A 130 -16.37 -0.06 5.41
C VAL A 130 -16.76 0.71 4.16
N THR A 131 -17.74 0.18 3.43
CA THR A 131 -18.32 0.81 2.25
C THR A 131 -19.57 1.61 2.63
N ASP A 132 -19.63 2.85 2.17
CA ASP A 132 -20.69 3.85 2.36
C ASP A 132 -21.08 4.13 3.81
N ARG A 133 -20.21 3.77 4.78
CA ARG A 133 -20.51 3.75 6.23
C ARG A 133 -21.68 2.83 6.60
N VAL A 134 -22.01 1.89 5.72
CA VAL A 134 -23.17 1.00 5.84
C VAL A 134 -22.74 -0.45 5.89
N TYR A 135 -21.70 -0.84 5.19
CA TYR A 135 -21.35 -2.24 5.04
C TYR A 135 -19.91 -2.52 5.44
N ASP A 136 -19.72 -3.46 6.35
CA ASP A 136 -18.41 -3.96 6.74
C ASP A 136 -17.98 -5.07 5.78
N GLU A 137 -17.01 -4.76 4.92
CA GLU A 137 -16.50 -5.68 3.90
C GLU A 137 -15.70 -6.84 4.51
N LEU A 138 -15.11 -6.67 5.69
CA LEU A 138 -14.34 -7.71 6.39
C LEU A 138 -15.27 -8.73 7.06
N ARG A 139 -16.35 -8.24 7.68
CA ARG A 139 -17.31 -9.05 8.43
C ARG A 139 -18.48 -9.53 7.57
N ASN A 140 -18.62 -8.98 6.36
CA ASN A 140 -19.71 -9.27 5.42
C ASN A 140 -21.08 -9.00 6.06
N GLU A 141 -21.21 -7.84 6.73
CA GLU A 141 -22.41 -7.47 7.48
C GLU A 141 -22.78 -5.99 7.31
N VAL A 142 -24.06 -5.69 7.43
CA VAL A 142 -24.56 -4.31 7.47
C VAL A 142 -24.34 -3.75 8.88
N LEU A 143 -23.69 -2.59 8.95
CA LEU A 143 -23.56 -1.79 10.15
C LEU A 143 -24.94 -1.23 10.52
N ILE A 144 -25.52 -1.71 11.61
CA ILE A 144 -26.70 -1.09 12.19
C ILE A 144 -26.24 0.12 13.00
N PRO A 145 -26.75 1.34 12.72
CA PRO A 145 -26.45 2.49 13.56
C PRO A 145 -26.85 2.18 15.00
N ALA A 146 -25.92 2.36 15.94
CA ALA A 146 -26.21 2.24 17.36
C ALA A 146 -27.25 3.31 17.76
N GLY A 147 -28.54 2.92 17.80
CA GLY A 147 -29.64 3.83 18.10
C GLY A 147 -31.03 3.42 17.61
N VAL A 148 -31.15 2.46 16.69
CA VAL A 148 -32.46 1.91 16.30
C VAL A 148 -32.73 0.65 17.11
N GLY A 149 -33.08 0.82 18.38
CA GLY A 149 -33.83 -0.22 19.09
C GLY A 149 -35.20 -0.39 18.45
N PRO A 150 -35.88 -1.55 18.62
CA PRO A 150 -37.24 -1.72 18.14
C PRO A 150 -38.11 -0.64 18.78
N GLN A 151 -38.54 0.35 17.98
CA GLN A 151 -39.66 1.21 18.33
C GLN A 151 -40.85 0.26 18.38
N GLY A 152 -41.29 -0.07 19.59
CA GLY A 152 -42.38 -1.00 19.83
C GLY A 152 -43.61 -0.66 19.00
N GLU A 153 -44.18 -1.71 18.41
CA GLU A 153 -45.53 -1.72 17.83
C GLU A 153 -46.61 -1.32 18.85
#